data_AF-A0A2N3CK65-F1
#
_entry.id   AF-A0A2N3CK65-F1
#
_cell.length_a   1.000
_cell.length_b   1.000
_cell.length_c   1.000
_cell.angle_alpha   90.00
_cell.angle_beta   90.00
_cell.angle_gamma   90.00
#
_symmetry.space_group_name_H-M   'P 1'
#
loop_
_entity.id
_entity.type
_entity.pdbx_description
1 polymer ?
#
loop_
_entity_poly.entity_id
_entity_poly.type
_entity_poly.pdbx_seq_one_letter_code
_entity_poly.pdbx_strand_id
1 'polypeptide(L)'
;MIGIVIVAHGGLADAVDSGTGVIVVTDMFGGSPANLSLRACAPPDRKILYGANLPMLIKLAKSRHLSVSEAAASAMMAGRKYIDSFDGLPGE
;
A
#
# COMPACT_ATOMS: atom_id res chain seq x y z
N MET A 1 11.57 -10.18 4.64
CA MET A 1 11.19 -8.75 4.52
C MET A 1 9.85 -8.73 3.82
N ILE A 2 8.88 -7.97 4.29
CA ILE A 2 7.54 -8.01 3.69
C ILE A 2 7.61 -7.71 2.18
N GLY A 3 6.83 -8.47 1.42
CA GLY A 3 6.60 -8.24 0.00
C GLY A 3 5.72 -7.01 -0.19
N ILE A 4 5.97 -6.25 -1.25
CA ILE A 4 5.11 -5.13 -1.65
C ILE A 4 4.73 -5.34 -3.11
N VAL A 5 3.44 -5.30 -3.40
CA VAL A 5 2.91 -5.31 -4.76
C VAL A 5 2.06 -4.07 -4.97
N ILE A 6 2.38 -3.28 -5.99
CA ILE A 6 1.52 -2.21 -6.50
C ILE A 6 0.71 -2.84 -7.63
N VAL A 7 -0.62 -2.76 -7.58
CA VAL A 7 -1.50 -3.70 -8.30
C VAL A 7 -1.15 -3.89 -9.78
N ALA A 8 -0.87 -5.15 -10.13
CA ALA A 8 -1.25 -5.79 -11.38
C ALA A 8 -1.32 -7.32 -11.14
N HIS A 9 -2.52 -7.91 -11.12
CA HIS A 9 -2.80 -9.36 -11.06
C HIS A 9 -2.27 -10.20 -9.85
N GLY A 10 -3.01 -11.26 -9.52
CA GLY A 10 -2.79 -12.07 -8.30
C GLY A 10 -1.46 -12.83 -8.22
N GLY A 11 -0.92 -13.31 -9.35
CA GLY A 11 0.34 -14.07 -9.33
C GLY A 11 1.58 -13.25 -9.00
N LEU A 12 1.50 -11.91 -9.02
CA LEU A 12 2.58 -11.04 -8.54
C LEU A 12 2.69 -11.03 -7.00
N ALA A 13 1.58 -11.24 -6.29
CA ALA A 13 1.59 -11.34 -4.83
C ALA A 13 2.34 -12.59 -4.37
N ASP A 14 2.13 -13.72 -5.04
CA ASP A 14 2.82 -14.97 -4.74
C ASP A 14 4.31 -14.89 -5.08
N ALA A 15 4.69 -14.17 -6.14
CA ALA A 15 6.08 -14.00 -6.55
C ALA A 15 6.93 -13.19 -5.56
N VAL A 16 6.32 -12.29 -4.78
CA VAL A 16 7.03 -11.47 -3.78
C VAL A 16 6.86 -12.00 -2.35
N ASP A 17 6.10 -13.06 -2.18
CA ASP A 17 5.85 -13.67 -0.89
C ASP A 17 7.06 -14.49 -0.45
N SER A 18 7.77 -14.00 0.57
CA SER A 18 8.91 -14.68 1.17
C SER A 18 8.55 -15.32 2.53
N GLY A 19 7.26 -15.51 2.84
CA GLY A 19 6.79 -16.03 4.12
C GLY A 19 6.81 -15.04 5.28
N THR A 20 7.07 -13.76 5.00
CA THR A 20 6.99 -12.67 6.01
C THR A 20 5.75 -11.79 5.85
N GLY A 21 4.84 -12.15 4.93
CA GLY A 21 3.63 -11.42 4.59
C GLY A 21 3.81 -10.43 3.44
N VAL A 22 2.68 -10.01 2.85
CA VAL A 22 2.62 -9.16 1.65
C VAL A 22 1.65 -8.00 1.84
N ILE A 23 2.07 -6.80 1.46
CA ILE A 23 1.20 -5.64 1.35
C ILE A 23 0.89 -5.38 -0.13
N VAL A 24 -0.39 -5.40 -0.47
CA VAL A 24 -0.89 -5.04 -1.79
C VAL A 24 -1.38 -3.59 -1.75
N VAL A 25 -0.98 -2.78 -2.72
CA VAL A 25 -1.26 -1.34 -2.75
C VAL A 25 -1.95 -0.98 -4.06
N THR A 26 -3.14 -0.38 -3.99
CA THR A 26 -3.95 0.03 -5.14
C THR A 26 -4.35 1.50 -5.04
N ASP A 27 -4.69 2.09 -6.19
CA ASP A 27 -5.25 3.43 -6.31
C ASP A 27 -6.60 3.58 -5.58
N MET A 28 -7.58 2.71 -5.84
CA MET A 28 -8.96 2.86 -5.37
C MET A 28 -9.56 1.52 -4.95
N PHE A 29 -10.49 1.57 -3.98
CA PHE A 29 -11.32 0.43 -3.62
C PHE A 29 -12.38 0.18 -4.72
N GLY A 30 -12.58 -1.08 -5.10
CA GLY A 30 -13.69 -1.47 -6.01
C GLY A 30 -13.45 -1.27 -7.51
N GLY A 31 -12.28 -0.84 -7.95
CA GLY A 31 -11.90 -0.86 -9.38
C GLY A 31 -11.59 -2.26 -9.90
N SER A 32 -11.53 -2.45 -11.23
CA SER A 32 -11.13 -3.72 -11.86
C SER A 32 -9.76 -4.28 -11.37
N PRO A 33 -8.75 -3.46 -11.02
CA PRO A 33 -7.53 -3.94 -10.35
C PRO A 33 -7.77 -4.41 -8.90
N ALA A 34 -8.68 -3.73 -8.17
CA ALA A 34 -8.97 -3.99 -6.75
C ALA A 34 -9.62 -5.38 -6.52
N ASN A 35 -10.46 -5.84 -7.45
CA ASN A 35 -11.09 -7.17 -7.37
C ASN A 35 -10.09 -8.33 -7.54
N LEU A 36 -9.03 -8.15 -8.34
CA LEU A 36 -7.96 -9.15 -8.41
C LEU A 36 -7.11 -9.16 -7.14
N SER A 37 -6.88 -8.01 -6.51
CA SER A 37 -6.18 -7.94 -5.23
C SER A 37 -6.96 -8.55 -4.06
N LEU A 38 -8.30 -8.53 -4.07
CA LEU A 38 -9.10 -9.21 -3.04
C LEU A 38 -8.83 -10.71 -2.99
N ARG A 39 -8.71 -11.38 -4.14
CA ARG A 39 -8.31 -12.80 -4.20
C ARG A 39 -6.86 -13.01 -3.78
N ALA A 40 -5.98 -12.07 -4.13
CA ALA A 40 -4.58 -12.11 -3.73
C ALA A 40 -4.39 -11.95 -2.20
N CYS A 41 -5.38 -11.40 -1.49
CA CYS A 41 -5.39 -11.24 -0.03
C CYS A 41 -6.24 -12.27 0.72
N ALA A 42 -6.59 -13.40 0.10
CA ALA A 42 -7.18 -14.53 0.82
C ALA A 42 -6.29 -15.09 1.94
N PRO A 43 -4.94 -15.12 1.81
CA PRO A 43 -4.07 -15.52 2.92
C PRO A 43 -4.09 -14.52 4.10
N PRO A 44 -4.03 -15.00 5.35
CA PRO A 44 -4.19 -14.17 6.56
C PRO A 44 -3.03 -13.20 6.81
N ASP A 45 -1.89 -13.43 6.17
CA ASP A 45 -0.66 -12.63 6.27
C ASP A 45 -0.56 -11.55 5.20
N ARG A 46 -1.66 -11.27 4.48
CA ARG A 46 -1.72 -10.27 3.43
C ARG A 46 -2.67 -9.13 3.76
N LYS A 47 -2.33 -7.92 3.33
CA LYS A 47 -3.12 -6.72 3.59
C LYS A 47 -3.21 -5.82 2.37
N ILE A 48 -4.40 -5.31 2.07
CA ILE A 48 -4.62 -4.33 0.99
C ILE A 48 -4.64 -2.92 1.55
N LEU A 49 -3.93 -2.01 0.89
CA LEU A 49 -3.99 -0.57 1.05
C LEU A 49 -4.57 0.07 -0.22
N TYR A 50 -5.53 0.98 -0.03
CA TYR A 50 -6.15 1.76 -1.10
C TYR A 50 -5.70 3.22 -0.99
N GLY A 51 -5.83 3.99 -2.07
CA GLY A 51 -5.39 5.39 -2.10
C GLY A 51 -3.89 5.52 -2.26
N ALA A 52 -3.27 4.66 -3.08
CA ALA A 52 -1.83 4.69 -3.35
C ALA A 52 -1.35 6.11 -3.65
N ASN A 53 -0.39 6.59 -2.86
CA ASN A 53 0.25 7.88 -3.08
C ASN A 53 1.75 7.78 -2.73
N LEU A 54 2.52 8.76 -3.20
CA LEU A 54 3.98 8.73 -3.06
C LEU A 54 4.47 8.63 -1.59
N PRO A 55 3.92 9.42 -0.63
CA PRO A 55 4.27 9.30 0.79
C PRO A 55 4.04 7.91 1.37
N MET A 56 2.92 7.26 1.03
CA MET A 56 2.61 5.90 1.44
C MET A 56 3.65 4.91 0.92
N LEU A 57 3.98 4.98 -0.38
CA LEU A 57 4.92 4.06 -1.01
C LEU A 57 6.35 4.21 -0.46
N ILE A 58 6.80 5.46 -0.25
CA ILE A 58 8.11 5.73 0.38
C ILE A 58 8.14 5.15 1.80
N LYS A 59 7.05 5.30 2.56
CA LYS A 59 7.00 4.80 3.93
C LYS A 59 6.97 3.27 3.95
N LEU A 60 6.23 2.61 3.06
CA LEU A 60 6.24 1.15 2.91
C LEU A 60 7.64 0.62 2.60
N ALA A 61 8.34 1.22 1.65
CA ALA A 61 9.69 0.81 1.26
C ALA A 61 10.67 0.86 2.45
N LYS A 62 10.55 1.87 3.32
CA LYS A 62 11.37 2.01 4.54
C LYS A 62 10.95 1.08 5.68
N SER A 63 9.69 0.63 5.70
CA SER A 63 9.11 -0.19 6.76
C SER A 63 9.11 -1.70 6.44
N ARG A 64 9.85 -2.15 5.42
CA ARG A 64 9.87 -3.56 4.98
C ARG A 64 10.36 -4.59 6.02
N HIS A 65 10.99 -4.11 7.08
CA HIS A 65 11.52 -4.90 8.19
C HIS A 65 10.51 -5.08 9.33
N LEU A 66 9.38 -4.37 9.30
CA LEU A 66 8.32 -4.45 10.32
C LEU A 66 7.30 -5.54 9.99
N SER A 67 6.40 -5.82 10.94
CA SER A 67 5.23 -6.66 10.66
C SER A 67 4.31 -5.98 9.63
N VAL A 68 3.51 -6.77 8.92
CA VAL A 68 2.51 -6.27 7.95
C VAL A 68 1.58 -5.23 8.58
N SER A 69 1.15 -5.45 9.82
CA SER A 69 0.24 -4.52 10.52
C SER A 69 0.91 -3.18 10.81
N GLU A 70 2.13 -3.20 11.36
CA GLU A 70 2.89 -1.99 11.69
C GLU A 70 3.29 -1.22 10.44
N ALA A 71 3.80 -1.91 9.41
CA ALA A 71 4.17 -1.29 8.14
C ALA A 71 2.96 -0.63 7.46
N ALA A 72 1.81 -1.31 7.42
CA ALA A 72 0.58 -0.76 6.87
C ALA A 72 0.08 0.46 7.66
N ALA A 73 0.07 0.39 9.00
CA ALA A 73 -0.33 1.50 9.86
C ALA A 73 0.57 2.72 9.64
N SER A 74 1.89 2.51 9.60
CA SER A 74 2.88 3.57 9.37
C SER A 74 2.72 4.22 8.00
N ALA A 75 2.52 3.40 6.97
CA ALA A 75 2.31 3.87 5.60
C ALA A 75 1.02 4.66 5.42
N MET A 76 -0.08 4.19 6.00
CA MET A 76 -1.36 4.93 5.98
C MET A 76 -1.25 6.27 6.68
N MET A 77 -0.51 6.35 7.80
CA MET A 77 -0.28 7.60 8.52
C MET A 77 0.50 8.61 7.66
N ALA A 78 1.56 8.15 6.99
CA ALA A 78 2.32 8.98 6.06
C ALA A 78 1.48 9.40 4.85
N GLY A 79 0.70 8.47 4.28
CA GLY A 79 -0.19 8.75 3.16
C GLY A 79 -1.21 9.84 3.47
N ARG A 80 -1.85 9.77 4.65
CA ARG A 80 -2.83 10.79 5.10
C ARG A 80 -2.19 12.12 5.46
N LYS A 81 -1.00 12.12 6.06
CA LYS A 81 -0.30 13.36 6.48
C LYS A 81 -0.04 14.33 5.31
N TYR A 82 0.07 13.81 4.09
CA TYR A 82 0.37 14.58 2.89
C TYR A 82 -0.85 14.84 2.01
N ILE A 83 -2.04 14.46 2.46
CA ILE A 83 -3.29 14.89 1.85
C ILE A 83 -3.61 16.23 2.49
N ASP A 84 -3.29 17.30 1.77
CA ASP A 84 -3.45 18.67 2.22
C ASP A 84 -3.70 19.59 1.03
N SER A 85 -4.16 20.81 1.27
CA SER A 85 -4.37 21.85 0.27
C SER A 85 -3.62 23.12 0.63
N PHE A 86 -3.01 23.78 -0.36
CA PHE A 86 -2.35 25.07 -0.19
C PHE A 86 -2.97 26.05 -1.19
N ASP A 87 -3.69 27.05 -0.68
CA ASP A 87 -4.46 28.00 -1.51
C ASP A 87 -3.58 29.09 -2.16
N GLY A 88 -2.25 29.05 -1.97
CA GLY A 88 -1.36 30.13 -2.33
C GLY A 88 -1.43 31.30 -1.34
N LEU A 89 -0.35 32.06 -1.21
CA LEU A 89 -0.44 33.39 -0.60
C LEU A 89 -1.06 34.34 -1.64
N PRO A 90 -2.02 35.20 -1.28
CA PRO A 90 -2.40 36.30 -2.15
C PRO A 90 -1.20 37.25 -2.30
N GLY A 91 -0.60 37.29 -3.50
CA GLY A 91 0.31 38.33 -3.97
C GLY A 91 1.79 38.20 -3.58
N GLU A 92 2.62 37.78 -4.54
CA GLU A 92 3.79 38.56 -4.98
C GLU A 92 3.55 39.01 -6.44
#